data_AF-A0A3M8GJT2-F1
#
_entry.id   AF-A0A3M8GJT2-F1
#
_cell.length_a   1.000
_cell.length_b   1.000
_cell.length_c   1.000
_cell.angle_alpha   90.00
_cell.angle_beta   90.00
_cell.angle_gamma   90.00
#
_symmetry.space_group_name_H-M   'P 1'
#
loop_
_entity.id
_entity.type
_entity.pdbx_description
1 polymer ?
#
loop_
_entity_poly.entity_id
_entity_poly.type
_entity_poly.pdbx_seq_one_letter_code
_entity_poly.pdbx_strand_id
1 'polypeptide(L)' 'MARAMLEYTKTVLQKVSFDAKLFAKEVKKAVSRLLPSEIEELKIWIMQFINDKPELQQSLIYLKA' A
#
# COMPACT_ATOMS: atom_id res chain seq x y z
N MET A 1 -10.25 -1.06 -17.31
CA MET A 1 -9.66 -2.17 -16.52
C MET A 1 -8.47 -1.76 -15.64
N ALA A 2 -7.81 -0.61 -15.89
CA ALA A 2 -6.67 -0.13 -15.10
C ALA A 2 -6.93 0.25 -13.62
N ARG A 3 -8.16 0.12 -13.09
CA ARG A 3 -8.47 0.36 -11.66
C ARG A 3 -8.62 -0.91 -10.83
N ALA A 4 -8.84 -2.06 -11.48
CA ALA A 4 -9.17 -3.28 -10.75
C ALA A 4 -8.00 -3.76 -9.87
N MET A 5 -6.77 -3.59 -10.33
CA MET A 5 -5.58 -4.03 -9.60
C MET A 5 -5.26 -3.12 -8.41
N LEU A 6 -5.39 -1.81 -8.59
CA LEU A 6 -5.26 -0.85 -7.49
C LEU A 6 -6.33 -1.07 -6.40
N GLU A 7 -7.61 -1.22 -6.76
CA GLU A 7 -8.69 -1.45 -5.78
C GLU A 7 -8.54 -2.80 -5.06
N TYR A 8 -8.12 -3.84 -5.78
CA TYR A 8 -7.76 -5.12 -5.17
C TYR A 8 -6.61 -4.95 -4.16
N THR A 9 -5.58 -4.20 -4.53
CA THR A 9 -4.44 -3.91 -3.65
C THR A 9 -4.88 -3.19 -2.38
N LYS A 10 -5.69 -2.13 -2.48
CA LYS A 10 -6.23 -1.41 -1.32
C LYS A 10 -7.00 -2.34 -0.38
N THR A 11 -7.84 -3.21 -0.95
CA THR A 11 -8.61 -4.20 -0.19
C THR A 11 -7.70 -5.17 0.57
N VAL A 12 -6.63 -5.67 -0.08
CA VAL A 12 -5.66 -6.55 0.57
C VAL A 12 -4.94 -5.81 1.70
N LEU A 13 -4.45 -4.60 1.45
CA LEU A 13 -3.74 -3.78 2.44
C LEU A 13 -4.61 -3.47 3.67
N GLN A 14 -5.89 -3.14 3.48
CA GLN A 14 -6.84 -2.97 4.59
C GLN A 14 -7.01 -4.26 5.41
N LYS A 15 -7.10 -5.41 4.74
CA LYS A 15 -7.27 -6.69 5.44
C LYS A 15 -6.05 -7.10 6.25
N VAL A 16 -4.85 -6.73 5.80
CA VAL A 16 -3.60 -7.10 6.50
C VAL A 16 -3.08 -5.99 7.42
N SER A 17 -3.81 -4.88 7.59
CA SER A 17 -3.36 -3.72 8.37
C SER A 17 -3.25 -3.99 9.88
N PHE A 18 -3.70 -5.15 10.35
CA PHE A 18 -3.54 -5.59 11.74
C PHE A 18 -2.12 -6.06 12.06
N ASP A 19 -1.30 -6.38 11.06
CA ASP A 19 0.09 -6.81 11.22
C ASP A 19 1.01 -5.95 10.35
N ALA A 20 1.82 -5.12 11.00
CA ALA A 20 2.72 -4.19 10.32
C ALA A 20 3.78 -4.87 9.44
N LYS A 21 4.21 -6.10 9.78
CA LYS A 21 5.17 -6.87 8.96
C LYS A 21 4.47 -7.44 7.73
N LEU A 22 3.24 -7.93 7.87
CA LEU A 22 2.46 -8.43 6.74
C LEU A 22 2.05 -7.30 5.80
N PHE A 23 1.60 -6.16 6.35
CA PHE A 23 1.30 -4.96 5.59
C PHE A 23 2.50 -4.50 4.75
N ALA A 24 3.69 -4.40 5.36
CA ALA A 24 4.93 -4.06 4.66
C ALA A 24 5.24 -5.01 3.48
N LYS A 25 5.01 -6.32 3.65
CA LYS A 25 5.22 -7.31 2.57
C LYS A 25 4.25 -7.10 1.41
N GLU A 26 2.97 -6.85 1.69
CA GLU A 26 1.97 -6.61 0.64
C GLU A 26 2.17 -5.24 -0.04
N VAL A 27 2.62 -4.20 0.67
CA VAL A 27 3.03 -2.92 0.05
C VAL A 27 4.18 -3.14 -0.94
N LYS A 28 5.23 -3.87 -0.55
CA LYS A 28 6.35 -4.19 -1.44
C LYS A 28 5.89 -4.93 -2.70
N LYS A 29 4.97 -5.89 -2.54
CA LYS A 29 4.39 -6.66 -3.64
C LYS A 29 3.51 -5.80 -4.55
N ALA A 30 2.74 -4.87 -4.00
CA ALA A 30 1.93 -3.93 -4.75
C ALA A 30 2.78 -3.05 -5.67
N VAL A 31 3.86 -2.47 -5.14
CA VAL A 31 4.80 -1.62 -5.91
C VAL A 31 5.42 -2.37 -7.09
N SER A 32 5.64 -3.69 -6.96
CA SER A 32 6.15 -4.50 -8.08
C SER A 32 5.13 -4.88 -9.16
N ARG A 33 3.83 -4.72 -8.88
CA ARG A 33 2.72 -5.20 -9.74
C ARG A 33 1.94 -4.08 -10.41
N LEU A 34 1.85 -2.93 -9.76
CA LEU A 34 1.09 -1.78 -10.22
C LEU A 34 1.88 -0.96 -11.24
N LEU A 35 1.16 -0.27 -12.11
CA LEU A 35 1.75 0.72 -13.02
C LEU A 35 2.25 1.93 -12.23
N PRO A 36 3.23 2.70 -12.75
CA PRO A 36 3.73 3.90 -12.07
C PRO A 36 2.64 4.89 -11.64
N SER A 37 1.61 5.10 -12.48
CA SER A 37 0.47 5.96 -12.14
C SER A 37 -0.35 5.41 -10.97
N GLU A 38 -0.56 4.09 -10.92
CA GLU A 38 -1.28 3.44 -9.82
C GLU A 38 -0.47 3.44 -8.52
N ILE A 39 0.87 3.39 -8.61
CA ILE A 39 1.77 3.50 -7.45
C ILE A 39 1.65 4.88 -6.81
N GLU A 40 1.58 5.95 -7.61
CA GLU A 40 1.40 7.31 -7.08
C GLU A 40 0.05 7.46 -6.38
N GLU A 41 -1.03 6.93 -6.98
CA GLU A 41 -2.35 6.88 -6.33
C GLU A 41 -2.33 6.04 -5.03
N LEU A 42 -1.64 4.90 -5.05
CA LEU A 42 -1.50 4.04 -3.88
C LEU A 42 -0.75 4.76 -2.75
N LYS A 43 0.29 5.53 -3.08
CA LYS A 43 1.10 6.27 -2.12
C LYS A 43 0.28 7.32 -1.37
N ILE A 44 -0.52 8.10 -2.09
CA ILE A 44 -1.44 9.09 -1.51
C ILE A 44 -2.43 8.39 -0.58
N TRP A 45 -3.01 7.27 -1.04
CA TRP A 45 -3.96 6.50 -0.24
C TRP A 45 -3.33 5.91 1.04
N ILE A 46 -2.13 5.32 0.95
CA ILE A 46 -1.43 4.76 2.12
C ILE A 46 -1.14 5.86 3.14
N MET A 47 -0.65 7.02 2.71
CA MET A 47 -0.37 8.14 3.62
C MET A 47 -1.61 8.58 4.40
N GLN A 48 -2.79 8.59 3.76
CA GLN A 48 -4.05 8.87 4.44
C GLN A 48 -4.48 7.73 5.36
N PHE A 49 -4.34 6.47 4.92
CA PHE A 49 -4.81 5.29 5.64
C PHE A 49 -4.01 4.99 6.92
N ILE A 50 -2.72 5.33 6.95
CA ILE A 50 -1.84 5.07 8.10
C ILE A 50 -1.66 6.28 9.02
N ASN A 51 -2.35 7.40 8.76
CA ASN A 51 -2.22 8.63 9.54
C ASN A 51 -2.54 8.41 11.04
N ASP A 52 -3.43 7.48 11.33
CA ASP A 52 -3.85 7.06 12.67
C ASP A 52 -3.17 5.74 13.14
N LYS A 53 -2.19 5.21 12.39
CA LYS A 53 -1.56 3.90 12.61
C LYS A 53 -0.03 4.00 12.55
N PRO A 54 0.62 4.51 13.62
CA PRO A 54 2.07 4.72 13.65
C PRO A 54 2.86 3.42 13.37
N GLU A 55 2.35 2.26 13.75
CA GLU A 55 2.94 0.94 13.51
C GLU A 55 3.10 0.62 12.02
N LEU A 56 2.29 1.21 11.14
CA LEU A 56 2.34 0.97 9.70
C LEU A 56 3.29 1.92 8.97
N GLN A 57 3.78 2.99 9.62
CA GLN A 57 4.64 4.00 8.98
C GLN A 57 5.94 3.43 8.43
N GLN A 58 6.46 2.35 9.02
CA GLN A 58 7.65 1.65 8.51
C GLN A 58 7.48 1.11 7.08
N SER A 59 6.24 0.87 6.63
CA SER A 59 5.97 0.38 5.27
C SER A 59 6.24 1.43 4.19
N LEU A 60 6.29 2.72 4.55
CA LEU A 60 6.58 3.81 3.61
C LEU A 60 7.97 3.71 2.96
N ILE A 61 8.90 2.95 3.55
CA ILE A 61 10.23 2.70 2.97
C ILE A 61 10.15 2.04 1.58
N TYR A 62 9.09 1.29 1.31
CA TYR A 62 8.88 0.61 0.03
C TYR A 62 8.24 1.51 -1.03
N LEU A 63 7.78 2.71 -0.67
CA LEU A 63 7.17 3.70 -1.57
C LEU A 63 8.15 4.80 -2.01
N LYS A 64 9.43 4.70 -1.62
CA LYS A 64 10.49 5.69 -1.90
C LYS A 64 11.37 5.36 -3.11
N ALA A 65 10.93 4.47 -4.01
CA ALA A 65 11.66 4.16 -5.24
C ALA A 65 11.32 5.16 -6.36
#